data_AF-A0A2E5KW35-F1
#
_entry.id   AF-A0A2E5KW35-F1
#
_cell.length_a   1.000
_cell.length_b   1.000
_cell.length_c   1.000
_cell.angle_alpha   90.00
_cell.angle_beta   90.00
_cell.angle_gamma   90.00
#
_symmetry.space_group_name_H-M   'P 1'
#
loop_
_entity.id
_entity.type
_entity.pdbx_description
1 polymer ?
#
loop_
_entity_poly.entity_id
_entity_poly.type
_entity_poly.pdbx_seq_one_letter_code
_entity_poly.pdbx_strand_id
1 'polypeptide(L)'
;MREYRHTPVYYFPREDVRMDLAARTESETYCPFKGKASYWTLNVGDQTSEDVIWSYETPYDEALEIKDYVAFYWNKMDRWFEEEEEIFVHARDPHVRIDALKSSRSVRIVHKGVTLADTNRPVLLFQTGLHTRDYITAEDVMMDNLVPSSSETSCPYKGTAGYWSMQSGDELIKDLVWSYPDPLPECGAIKGMLCFYDDKVDQVFIDGAPLS
;
A
#
# COMPACT_ATOMS: atom_id res chain seq x y z
N MET A 1 -18.45 3.14 0.80
CA MET A 1 -18.72 3.22 -0.67
C MET A 1 -17.44 2.93 -1.43
N ARG A 2 -17.53 2.26 -2.58
CA ARG A 2 -16.39 2.00 -3.48
C ARG A 2 -16.64 2.64 -4.84
N GLU A 3 -15.62 3.31 -5.36
CA GLU A 3 -15.60 3.79 -6.74
C GLU A 3 -14.50 3.04 -7.51
N TYR A 4 -14.77 2.70 -8.77
CA TYR A 4 -13.83 1.93 -9.57
C TYR A 4 -12.48 2.67 -9.71
N ARG A 5 -11.37 1.98 -9.41
CA ARG A 5 -9.99 2.53 -9.37
C ARG A 5 -9.70 3.58 -8.29
N HIS A 6 -10.62 3.76 -7.34
CA HIS A 6 -10.38 4.61 -6.18
C HIS A 6 -10.25 3.77 -4.92
N THR A 7 -9.46 4.28 -3.98
CA THR A 7 -9.37 3.76 -2.62
C THR A 7 -10.76 3.77 -1.98
N PRO A 8 -11.16 2.69 -1.29
CA PRO A 8 -12.42 2.67 -0.55
C PRO A 8 -12.50 3.80 0.48
N VAL A 9 -13.72 4.29 0.70
CA VAL A 9 -13.99 5.31 1.73
C VAL A 9 -15.05 4.75 2.67
N TYR A 10 -14.76 4.80 3.97
CA TYR A 10 -15.73 4.52 5.01
C TYR A 10 -16.68 5.71 5.18
N TYR A 11 -17.97 5.41 5.11
CA TYR A 11 -19.04 6.35 5.39
C TYR A 11 -19.77 5.84 6.63
N PHE A 12 -19.89 6.68 7.63
CA PHE A 12 -20.53 6.38 8.90
C PHE A 12 -21.87 7.09 8.98
N PRO A 13 -22.94 6.46 9.52
CA PRO A 13 -24.14 7.19 9.90
C PRO A 13 -23.75 8.37 10.80
N ARG A 14 -24.26 9.56 10.51
CA ARG A 14 -23.90 10.78 11.26
C ARG A 14 -24.21 10.65 12.75
N GLU A 15 -25.25 9.90 13.10
CA GLU A 15 -25.65 9.65 14.49
C GLU A 15 -24.66 8.80 15.29
N ASP A 16 -23.83 7.99 14.61
CA ASP A 16 -22.79 7.18 15.24
C ASP A 16 -21.47 7.95 15.43
N VAL A 17 -21.39 9.18 14.91
CA VAL A 17 -20.22 10.03 15.01
C VAL A 17 -20.43 11.11 16.06
N ARG A 18 -19.41 11.37 16.88
CA ARG A 18 -19.36 12.44 17.89
C ARG A 18 -19.27 13.83 17.26
N MET A 19 -20.33 14.21 16.54
CA MET A 19 -20.44 15.50 15.86
C MET A 19 -20.49 16.69 16.83
N ASP A 20 -20.71 16.46 18.12
CA ASP A 20 -20.57 17.47 19.18
C ASP A 20 -19.14 18.01 19.34
N LEU A 21 -18.14 17.26 18.84
CA LEU A 21 -16.74 17.69 18.77
C LEU A 21 -16.41 18.42 17.45
N ALA A 22 -17.36 18.50 16.52
CA ALA A 22 -17.14 19.00 15.17
C ALA A 22 -17.92 20.31 14.91
N ALA A 23 -17.28 21.28 14.29
CA ALA A 23 -17.88 22.55 13.88
C ALA A 23 -18.01 22.61 12.36
N ARG A 24 -19.23 22.88 11.86
CA ARG A 24 -19.48 23.04 10.40
C ARG A 24 -18.72 24.25 9.87
N THR A 25 -18.14 24.13 8.70
CA THR A 25 -17.46 25.24 8.03
C THR A 25 -18.26 25.73 6.83
N GLU A 26 -17.82 26.84 6.24
CA GLU A 26 -18.33 27.34 4.95
C GLU A 26 -17.67 26.63 3.76
N SER A 27 -16.66 25.77 4.02
CA SER A 27 -15.97 25.02 2.99
C SER A 27 -16.90 24.01 2.33
N GLU A 28 -16.83 23.97 1.00
CA GLU A 28 -17.61 23.05 0.18
C GLU A 28 -16.83 22.66 -1.07
N THR A 29 -17.04 21.42 -1.54
CA THR A 29 -16.46 20.95 -2.80
C THR A 29 -17.53 20.32 -3.67
N TYR A 30 -17.26 20.23 -4.97
CA TYR A 30 -18.17 19.63 -5.94
C TYR A 30 -17.57 18.36 -6.52
N CYS A 31 -18.32 17.26 -6.42
CA CYS A 31 -18.04 16.01 -7.09
C CYS A 31 -19.04 15.82 -8.24
N PRO A 32 -18.59 15.58 -9.49
CA PRO A 32 -19.49 15.40 -10.64
C PRO A 32 -20.39 14.16 -10.53
N PHE A 33 -20.10 13.23 -9.62
CA PHE A 33 -20.87 12.00 -9.44
C PHE A 33 -21.74 11.98 -8.17
N LYS A 34 -21.41 12.80 -7.17
CA LYS A 34 -22.06 12.74 -5.85
C LYS A 34 -22.72 14.06 -5.45
N GLY A 35 -22.49 15.14 -6.19
CA GLY A 35 -22.99 16.47 -5.85
C GLY A 35 -22.04 17.24 -4.93
N LYS A 36 -22.61 18.05 -4.03
CA LYS A 36 -21.86 18.99 -3.19
C LYS A 36 -21.51 18.35 -1.84
N ALA A 37 -20.24 18.40 -1.47
CA ALA A 37 -19.78 18.00 -0.14
C ALA A 37 -19.70 19.22 0.78
N SER A 38 -20.21 19.07 2.00
CA SER A 38 -20.04 20.01 3.11
C SER A 38 -18.99 19.49 4.08
N TYR A 39 -18.36 20.39 4.84
CA TYR A 39 -17.21 20.06 5.69
C TYR A 39 -17.38 20.51 7.15
N TRP A 40 -16.67 19.81 8.03
CA TRP A 40 -16.55 20.13 9.44
C TRP A 40 -15.10 20.02 9.92
N THR A 41 -14.73 20.92 10.82
CA THR A 41 -13.47 20.90 11.55
C THR A 41 -13.66 20.21 12.89
N LEU A 42 -12.79 19.25 13.21
CA LEU A 42 -12.81 18.51 14.47
C LEU A 42 -11.92 19.22 15.50
N ASN A 43 -12.43 19.41 16.72
CA ASN A 43 -11.67 19.97 17.84
C ASN A 43 -11.68 18.98 19.01
N VAL A 44 -10.52 18.45 19.38
CA VAL A 44 -10.36 17.50 20.49
C VAL A 44 -9.23 17.95 21.40
N GLY A 45 -9.57 18.35 22.63
CA GLY A 45 -8.59 18.91 23.56
C GLY A 45 -7.98 20.20 23.00
N ASP A 46 -6.66 20.21 22.83
CA ASP A 46 -5.87 21.31 22.26
C ASP A 46 -5.56 21.13 20.77
N GLN A 47 -6.09 20.07 20.14
CA GLN A 47 -5.85 19.77 18.73
C GLN A 47 -7.06 20.13 17.86
N THR A 48 -6.75 20.69 16.70
CA THR A 48 -7.73 21.04 15.66
C THR A 48 -7.33 20.36 14.36
N SER A 49 -8.26 19.61 13.77
CA SER A 49 -8.12 19.02 12.44
C SER A 49 -9.11 19.68 11.50
N GLU A 50 -8.62 20.67 10.74
CA GLU A 50 -9.43 21.51 9.85
C GLU A 50 -10.04 20.70 8.70
N ASP A 51 -11.33 20.93 8.42
CA ASP A 51 -12.09 20.31 7.33
C ASP A 51 -11.79 18.80 7.17
N VAL A 52 -11.78 18.07 8.29
CA VAL A 52 -11.42 16.65 8.33
C VAL A 52 -12.61 15.75 8.01
N ILE A 53 -13.81 16.17 8.39
CA ILE A 53 -15.06 15.44 8.12
C ILE A 53 -15.73 16.06 6.90
N TRP A 54 -16.26 15.23 6.01
CA TRP A 54 -17.16 15.67 4.95
C TRP A 54 -18.41 14.81 4.84
N SER A 55 -19.46 15.36 4.22
CA SER A 55 -20.73 14.68 3.97
C SER A 55 -21.37 15.19 2.69
N TYR A 56 -22.10 14.33 1.99
CA TYR A 56 -23.00 14.72 0.91
C TYR A 56 -24.43 14.80 1.47
N GLU A 57 -24.89 16.01 1.83
CA GLU A 57 -26.23 16.22 2.43
C GLU A 57 -27.36 16.22 1.38
N THR A 58 -27.02 16.59 0.14
CA THR A 58 -27.92 16.58 -1.01
C THR A 58 -27.25 15.89 -2.21
N PRO A 59 -26.97 14.58 -2.13
CA PRO A 59 -26.33 13.87 -3.23
C PRO A 59 -27.28 13.67 -4.42
N TYR A 60 -26.72 13.31 -5.57
CA TYR A 60 -27.51 12.81 -6.70
C TYR A 60 -28.19 11.47 -6.37
N ASP A 61 -29.22 11.12 -7.15
CA ASP A 61 -30.06 9.94 -6.92
C ASP A 61 -29.21 8.64 -6.85
N GLU A 62 -28.16 8.55 -7.65
CA GLU A 62 -27.23 7.42 -7.72
C GLU A 62 -26.38 7.26 -6.45
N ALA A 63 -26.28 8.29 -5.60
CA ALA A 63 -25.49 8.30 -4.37
C ALA A 63 -26.35 8.53 -3.12
N LEU A 64 -27.68 8.34 -3.20
CA LEU A 64 -28.58 8.51 -2.05
C LEU A 64 -28.28 7.57 -0.88
N GLU A 65 -27.61 6.43 -1.12
CA GLU A 65 -27.20 5.50 -0.08
C GLU A 65 -26.24 6.09 0.97
N ILE A 66 -25.48 7.14 0.60
CA ILE A 66 -24.56 7.85 1.49
C ILE A 66 -25.10 9.23 1.91
N LYS A 67 -26.38 9.52 1.64
CA LYS A 67 -26.98 10.79 2.03
C LYS A 67 -26.86 10.96 3.55
N ASP A 68 -26.33 12.11 3.95
CA ASP A 68 -26.10 12.52 5.34
C ASP A 68 -25.07 11.68 6.11
N TYR A 69 -24.54 10.61 5.54
CA TYR A 69 -23.39 9.89 6.10
C TYR A 69 -22.15 10.79 6.05
N VAL A 70 -21.24 10.57 7.00
CA VAL A 70 -20.01 11.33 7.13
C VAL A 70 -18.80 10.44 6.85
N ALA A 71 -17.76 11.02 6.28
CA ALA A 71 -16.47 10.38 6.05
C ALA A 71 -15.33 11.30 6.52
N PHE A 72 -14.14 10.74 6.72
CA PHE A 72 -12.99 11.46 7.26
C PHE A 72 -11.77 11.37 6.36
N TYR A 73 -10.95 12.43 6.35
CA TYR A 73 -9.72 12.44 5.55
C TYR A 73 -8.72 11.55 6.26
N TRP A 74 -8.37 10.45 5.61
CA TRP A 74 -7.55 9.40 6.20
C TRP A 74 -6.30 9.93 6.88
N ASN A 75 -5.56 10.78 6.17
CA ASN A 75 -4.27 11.35 6.58
C ASN A 75 -4.39 12.50 7.61
N LYS A 76 -5.60 12.85 8.02
CA LYS A 76 -5.88 13.87 9.05
C LYS A 76 -6.41 13.26 10.35
N MET A 77 -6.46 11.92 10.42
CA MET A 77 -6.82 11.13 11.59
C MET A 77 -5.58 10.39 12.09
N ASP A 78 -5.50 10.18 13.40
CA ASP A 78 -4.33 9.55 14.00
C ASP A 78 -4.22 8.06 13.69
N ARG A 79 -5.35 7.32 13.79
CA ARG A 79 -5.41 5.86 13.69
C ARG A 79 -6.74 5.39 13.11
N TRP A 80 -6.70 4.28 12.41
CA TRP A 80 -7.87 3.63 11.81
C TRP A 80 -7.88 2.16 12.19
N PHE A 81 -9.07 1.61 12.41
CA PHE A 81 -9.24 0.22 12.81
C PHE A 81 -10.29 -0.46 11.93
N GLU A 82 -10.00 -1.69 11.52
CA GLU A 82 -10.98 -2.67 11.05
C GLU A 82 -11.14 -3.72 12.14
N GLU A 83 -12.32 -3.77 12.76
CA GLU A 83 -12.52 -4.49 14.03
C GLU A 83 -11.50 -4.02 15.08
N GLU A 84 -10.70 -4.92 15.64
CA GLU A 84 -9.65 -4.63 16.64
C GLU A 84 -8.26 -4.43 16.01
N GLU A 85 -8.14 -4.58 14.67
CA GLU A 85 -6.87 -4.51 13.97
C GLU A 85 -6.64 -3.10 13.41
N GLU A 86 -5.50 -2.50 13.76
CA GLU A 86 -5.12 -1.21 13.18
C GLU A 86 -4.78 -1.37 11.69
N ILE A 87 -5.31 -0.46 10.89
CA ILE A 87 -4.99 -0.34 9.48
C ILE A 87 -4.42 1.04 9.18
N PHE A 88 -3.52 1.10 8.21
CA PHE A 88 -2.68 2.28 7.95
C PHE A 88 -2.57 2.51 6.45
N VAL A 89 -2.06 3.68 6.05
CA VAL A 89 -2.02 4.18 4.66
C VAL A 89 -3.41 4.52 4.09
N HIS A 90 -4.30 3.53 4.00
CA HIS A 90 -5.69 3.70 3.56
C HIS A 90 -6.55 2.46 3.82
N ALA A 91 -7.88 2.60 3.70
CA ALA A 91 -8.84 1.50 3.76
C ALA A 91 -8.51 0.37 2.77
N ARG A 92 -8.62 -0.89 3.21
CA ARG A 92 -8.40 -2.07 2.36
C ARG A 92 -9.61 -2.28 1.44
N ASP A 93 -9.37 -2.65 0.18
CA ASP A 93 -10.42 -3.11 -0.73
C ASP A 93 -10.63 -4.62 -0.51
N PRO A 94 -11.83 -5.07 -0.11
CA PRO A 94 -12.11 -6.48 0.16
C PRO A 94 -11.97 -7.39 -1.08
N HIS A 95 -11.83 -6.82 -2.28
CA HIS A 95 -11.58 -7.56 -3.52
C HIS A 95 -10.10 -7.65 -3.89
N VAL A 96 -9.23 -6.95 -3.16
CA VAL A 96 -7.79 -7.17 -3.28
C VAL A 96 -7.46 -8.46 -2.55
N ARG A 97 -7.00 -9.44 -3.32
CA ARG A 97 -6.49 -10.69 -2.81
C ARG A 97 -4.98 -10.68 -2.91
N ILE A 98 -4.33 -11.21 -1.88
CA ILE A 98 -2.91 -11.50 -1.88
C ILE A 98 -2.71 -12.98 -1.61
N ASP A 99 -1.92 -13.63 -2.46
CA ASP A 99 -1.45 -14.99 -2.24
C ASP A 99 0.07 -15.01 -2.30
N ALA A 100 0.71 -15.66 -1.33
CA ALA A 100 2.14 -15.89 -1.30
C ALA A 100 2.42 -17.39 -1.36
N LEU A 101 2.82 -17.89 -2.53
CA LEU A 101 2.93 -19.32 -2.80
C LEU A 101 4.38 -19.73 -3.02
N LYS A 102 4.84 -20.73 -2.27
CA LYS A 102 6.14 -21.38 -2.52
C LYS A 102 6.15 -21.99 -3.92
N SER A 103 7.25 -21.84 -4.60
CA SER A 103 7.44 -22.31 -5.97
C SER A 103 8.80 -22.97 -6.13
N SER A 104 8.93 -23.79 -7.16
CA SER A 104 10.18 -24.42 -7.59
C SER A 104 10.71 -23.88 -8.92
N ARG A 105 10.14 -22.77 -9.41
CA ARG A 105 10.62 -22.09 -10.62
C ARG A 105 12.03 -21.55 -10.37
N SER A 106 12.88 -21.57 -11.38
CA SER A 106 14.18 -20.91 -11.26
C SER A 106 14.04 -19.42 -11.55
N VAL A 107 14.63 -18.59 -10.70
CA VAL A 107 14.66 -17.13 -10.84
C VAL A 107 16.11 -16.69 -10.75
N ARG A 108 16.61 -16.04 -11.80
CA ARG A 108 17.95 -15.45 -11.82
C ARG A 108 17.86 -13.97 -12.17
N ILE A 109 18.53 -13.15 -11.37
CA ILE A 109 18.55 -11.70 -11.51
C ILE A 109 19.96 -11.27 -11.87
N VAL A 110 20.11 -10.57 -13.00
CA VAL A 110 21.40 -10.16 -13.56
C VAL A 110 21.43 -8.67 -13.81
N HIS A 111 22.53 -8.03 -13.42
CA HIS A 111 22.80 -6.63 -13.75
C HIS A 111 24.31 -6.42 -14.00
N LYS A 112 24.65 -5.73 -15.09
CA LYS A 112 25.99 -5.55 -15.65
C LYS A 112 26.81 -6.84 -15.71
N GLY A 113 26.15 -7.95 -16.09
CA GLY A 113 26.75 -9.28 -16.18
C GLY A 113 27.00 -10.00 -14.84
N VAL A 114 26.68 -9.37 -13.71
CA VAL A 114 26.76 -9.99 -12.38
C VAL A 114 25.42 -10.60 -12.02
N THR A 115 25.42 -11.86 -11.58
CA THR A 115 24.21 -12.51 -11.04
C THR A 115 24.01 -12.05 -9.60
N LEU A 116 23.00 -11.23 -9.36
CA LEU A 116 22.69 -10.69 -8.03
C LEU A 116 21.89 -11.67 -7.18
N ALA A 117 21.08 -12.51 -7.81
CA ALA A 117 20.33 -13.58 -7.16
C ALA A 117 20.15 -14.76 -8.12
N ASP A 118 20.20 -15.98 -7.60
CA ASP A 118 19.87 -17.22 -8.33
C ASP A 118 19.22 -18.21 -7.37
N THR A 119 17.92 -18.45 -7.55
CA THR A 119 17.13 -19.32 -6.67
C THR A 119 16.29 -20.32 -7.47
N ASN A 120 15.99 -21.45 -6.85
CA ASN A 120 15.03 -22.44 -7.33
C ASN A 120 13.89 -22.69 -6.32
N ARG A 121 13.74 -21.78 -5.35
CA ARG A 121 12.79 -21.89 -4.23
C ARG A 121 12.11 -20.55 -3.91
N PRO A 122 11.70 -19.73 -4.90
CA PRO A 122 11.08 -18.44 -4.60
C PRO A 122 9.70 -18.61 -3.95
N VAL A 123 9.24 -17.54 -3.30
CA VAL A 123 7.82 -17.36 -2.99
C VAL A 123 7.25 -16.38 -4.00
N LEU A 124 6.27 -16.83 -4.78
CA LEU A 124 5.56 -15.99 -5.74
C LEU A 124 4.44 -15.25 -5.02
N LEU A 125 4.50 -13.94 -5.01
CA LEU A 125 3.44 -13.09 -4.49
C LEU A 125 2.56 -12.60 -5.64
N PHE A 126 1.27 -12.94 -5.56
CA PHE A 126 0.22 -12.48 -6.45
C PHE A 126 -0.61 -11.44 -5.71
N GLN A 127 -0.92 -10.32 -6.37
CA GLN A 127 -1.87 -9.33 -5.87
C GLN A 127 -2.80 -8.91 -7.00
N THR A 128 -4.11 -8.80 -6.70
CA THR A 128 -5.12 -8.37 -7.68
C THR A 128 -4.67 -7.12 -8.44
N GLY A 129 -4.55 -7.24 -9.77
CA GLY A 129 -4.25 -6.13 -10.67
C GLY A 129 -2.79 -5.68 -10.71
N LEU A 130 -1.86 -6.37 -10.03
CA LEU A 130 -0.42 -6.05 -10.06
C LEU A 130 0.39 -7.19 -10.68
N HIS A 131 1.60 -6.85 -11.14
CA HIS A 131 2.59 -7.83 -11.58
C HIS A 131 2.98 -8.77 -10.43
N THR A 132 3.16 -10.05 -10.75
CA THR A 132 3.69 -11.04 -9.80
C THR A 132 5.07 -10.63 -9.33
N ARG A 133 5.34 -10.80 -8.03
CA ARG A 133 6.64 -10.52 -7.42
C ARG A 133 7.28 -11.79 -6.91
N ASP A 134 8.51 -12.05 -7.33
CA ASP A 134 9.31 -13.17 -6.89
C ASP A 134 10.11 -12.76 -5.65
N TYR A 135 9.78 -13.37 -4.50
CA TYR A 135 10.52 -13.17 -3.26
C TYR A 135 11.56 -14.29 -3.11
N ILE A 136 12.80 -13.88 -2.81
CA ILE A 136 13.99 -14.73 -2.77
C ILE A 136 14.56 -14.69 -1.36
N THR A 137 14.99 -15.83 -0.81
CA THR A 137 15.63 -15.84 0.51
C THR A 137 17.02 -15.19 0.45
N ALA A 138 17.47 -14.59 1.54
CA ALA A 138 18.75 -13.87 1.56
C ALA A 138 19.95 -14.75 1.22
N GLU A 139 19.88 -16.07 1.46
CA GLU A 139 20.94 -17.03 1.13
C GLU A 139 21.17 -17.18 -0.39
N ASP A 140 20.15 -16.89 -1.19
CA ASP A 140 20.20 -17.01 -2.65
C ASP A 140 20.49 -15.64 -3.31
N VAL A 141 20.80 -14.61 -2.51
CA VAL A 141 21.10 -13.24 -2.94
C VAL A 141 22.54 -12.87 -2.56
N MET A 142 23.25 -12.19 -3.45
CA MET A 142 24.59 -11.62 -3.17
C MET A 142 24.49 -10.38 -2.27
N MET A 143 24.20 -10.61 -0.98
CA MET A 143 23.96 -9.55 0.01
C MET A 143 25.17 -8.63 0.20
N ASP A 144 26.40 -9.11 0.00
CA ASP A 144 27.63 -8.30 0.12
C ASP A 144 27.70 -7.14 -0.89
N ASN A 145 26.91 -7.21 -1.97
CA ASN A 145 26.82 -6.15 -2.98
C ASN A 145 25.73 -5.12 -2.63
N LEU A 146 24.95 -5.35 -1.59
CA LEU A 146 23.82 -4.52 -1.19
C LEU A 146 24.16 -3.67 0.03
N VAL A 147 23.74 -2.41 0.00
CA VAL A 147 23.88 -1.45 1.11
C VAL A 147 22.49 -1.09 1.62
N PRO A 148 22.21 -1.21 2.94
CA PRO A 148 20.93 -0.79 3.50
C PRO A 148 20.62 0.67 3.16
N SER A 149 19.37 0.93 2.81
CA SER A 149 18.83 2.27 2.58
C SER A 149 18.05 2.72 3.81
N SER A 150 17.97 4.04 4.02
CA SER A 150 17.05 4.62 5.02
C SER A 150 15.62 4.79 4.47
N SER A 151 15.38 4.41 3.21
CA SER A 151 14.05 4.45 2.60
C SER A 151 13.15 3.37 3.20
N GLU A 152 11.92 3.75 3.49
CA GLU A 152 10.84 2.85 3.88
C GLU A 152 9.56 3.22 3.13
N THR A 153 8.72 2.22 2.83
CA THR A 153 7.38 2.45 2.29
C THR A 153 6.37 1.57 3.02
N SER A 154 5.15 2.08 3.22
CA SER A 154 4.09 1.32 3.86
C SER A 154 3.03 0.92 2.84
N CYS A 155 2.56 -0.32 2.95
CA CYS A 155 1.47 -0.87 2.15
C CYS A 155 0.38 -1.41 3.09
N PRO A 156 -0.91 -1.06 2.90
CA PRO A 156 -1.98 -1.50 3.79
C PRO A 156 -2.18 -3.02 3.80
N TYR A 157 -1.63 -3.72 2.79
CA TYR A 157 -1.81 -5.15 2.61
C TYR A 157 -0.55 -5.99 2.83
N LYS A 158 0.61 -5.37 2.98
CA LYS A 158 1.89 -6.09 3.13
C LYS A 158 2.69 -5.70 4.34
N GLY A 159 2.42 -4.55 4.96
CA GLY A 159 3.27 -4.02 6.04
C GLY A 159 4.16 -2.89 5.56
N THR A 160 5.23 -2.63 6.31
CA THR A 160 6.28 -1.67 5.94
C THR A 160 7.46 -2.40 5.30
N ALA A 161 7.89 -1.92 4.14
CA ALA A 161 9.05 -2.41 3.42
C ALA A 161 10.28 -1.58 3.75
N GLY A 162 11.40 -2.26 4.00
CA GLY A 162 12.74 -1.67 4.02
C GLY A 162 13.47 -1.93 2.70
N TYR A 163 14.44 -1.09 2.39
CA TYR A 163 15.11 -1.10 1.08
C TYR A 163 16.64 -1.26 1.19
N TRP A 164 17.24 -1.79 0.12
CA TRP A 164 18.67 -1.82 -0.11
C TRP A 164 18.98 -1.22 -1.47
N SER A 165 20.08 -0.48 -1.53
CA SER A 165 20.69 0.01 -2.76
C SER A 165 21.87 -0.87 -3.15
N MET A 166 22.30 -0.82 -4.41
CA MET A 166 23.48 -1.55 -4.87
C MET A 166 24.52 -0.58 -5.41
N GLN A 167 25.76 -0.73 -4.95
CA GLN A 167 26.90 -0.03 -5.53
C GLN A 167 27.42 -0.83 -6.74
N SER A 168 27.47 -0.20 -7.90
CA SER A 168 27.86 -0.81 -9.17
C SER A 168 28.90 0.05 -9.88
N GLY A 169 30.18 -0.15 -9.52
CA GLY A 169 31.26 0.77 -9.89
C GLY A 169 31.06 2.11 -9.18
N ASP A 170 31.03 3.21 -9.94
CA ASP A 170 30.79 4.56 -9.42
C ASP A 170 29.29 4.91 -9.27
N GLU A 171 28.40 4.04 -9.71
CA GLU A 171 26.95 4.27 -9.70
C GLU A 171 26.27 3.59 -8.49
N LEU A 172 25.42 4.34 -7.79
CA LEU A 172 24.52 3.81 -6.77
C LEU A 172 23.13 3.60 -7.36
N ILE A 173 22.70 2.35 -7.47
CA ILE A 173 21.33 2.02 -7.86
C ILE A 173 20.46 2.07 -6.61
N LYS A 174 19.81 3.22 -6.42
CA LYS A 174 19.02 3.50 -5.22
C LYS A 174 17.79 2.60 -5.13
N ASP A 175 17.56 2.03 -3.94
CA ASP A 175 16.37 1.27 -3.58
C ASP A 175 16.04 0.20 -4.64
N LEU A 176 17.04 -0.62 -4.98
CA LEU A 176 16.96 -1.69 -5.96
C LEU A 176 16.17 -2.88 -5.43
N VAL A 177 16.39 -3.20 -4.15
CA VAL A 177 15.83 -4.37 -3.47
C VAL A 177 14.96 -3.90 -2.32
N TRP A 178 13.84 -4.56 -2.09
CA TRP A 178 13.03 -4.35 -0.88
C TRP A 178 12.71 -5.66 -0.18
N SER A 179 12.37 -5.56 1.10
CA SER A 179 11.89 -6.67 1.92
C SER A 179 10.82 -6.18 2.88
N TYR A 180 9.89 -7.07 3.22
CA TYR A 180 8.99 -6.88 4.36
C TYR A 180 9.54 -7.69 5.55
N PRO A 181 10.23 -7.05 6.51
CA PRO A 181 10.78 -7.74 7.67
C PRO A 181 9.69 -8.26 8.62
N ASP A 182 8.55 -7.57 8.66
CA ASP A 182 7.36 -7.99 9.43
C ASP A 182 6.10 -7.76 8.59
N PRO A 183 5.81 -8.65 7.63
CA PRO A 183 4.63 -8.51 6.79
C PRO A 183 3.36 -8.86 7.56
N LEU A 184 2.22 -8.40 7.03
CA LEU A 184 0.93 -8.81 7.55
C LEU A 184 0.70 -10.33 7.40
N PRO A 185 -0.10 -10.95 8.31
CA PRO A 185 -0.27 -12.41 8.37
C PRO A 185 -0.64 -13.06 7.02
N GLU A 186 -1.46 -12.40 6.20
CA GLU A 186 -1.94 -12.89 4.90
C GLU A 186 -0.80 -13.14 3.91
N CYS A 187 0.34 -12.46 4.07
CA CYS A 187 1.54 -12.66 3.26
C CYS A 187 2.76 -13.03 4.11
N GLY A 188 2.55 -13.63 5.28
CA GLY A 188 3.64 -14.05 6.20
C GLY A 188 4.72 -14.93 5.55
N ALA A 189 4.41 -15.63 4.46
CA ALA A 189 5.38 -16.46 3.73
C ALA A 189 6.53 -15.68 3.10
N ILE A 190 6.41 -14.35 2.90
CA ILE A 190 7.48 -13.50 2.35
C ILE A 190 8.32 -12.79 3.44
N LYS A 191 8.11 -13.11 4.71
CA LYS A 191 8.77 -12.45 5.84
C LYS A 191 10.30 -12.51 5.70
N GLY A 192 10.92 -11.33 5.65
CA GLY A 192 12.38 -11.15 5.51
C GLY A 192 12.96 -11.57 4.15
N MET A 193 12.12 -11.99 3.20
CA MET A 193 12.58 -12.31 1.84
C MET A 193 12.74 -11.03 1.01
N LEU A 194 13.59 -11.11 0.00
CA LEU A 194 14.01 -9.99 -0.83
C LEU A 194 13.32 -10.03 -2.19
N CYS A 195 12.94 -8.88 -2.72
CA CYS A 195 12.41 -8.74 -4.06
C CYS A 195 13.09 -7.56 -4.76
N PHE A 196 13.23 -7.66 -6.09
CA PHE A 196 13.97 -6.70 -6.91
C PHE A 196 13.02 -5.94 -7.82
N TYR A 197 13.36 -4.68 -8.08
CA TYR A 197 12.74 -3.93 -9.16
C TYR A 197 13.27 -4.44 -10.49
N ASP A 198 12.37 -5.07 -11.26
CA ASP A 198 12.63 -5.62 -12.59
C ASP A 198 13.06 -4.56 -13.59
N ASP A 199 12.58 -3.32 -13.44
CA ASP A 199 12.94 -2.16 -14.26
C ASP A 199 14.28 -1.51 -13.91
N LYS A 200 14.94 -1.94 -12.82
CA LYS A 200 16.24 -1.43 -12.36
C LYS A 200 17.39 -2.42 -12.53
N VAL A 201 17.13 -3.61 -13.05
CA VAL A 201 18.13 -4.62 -13.40
C VAL A 201 18.19 -4.81 -14.91
N ASP A 202 19.27 -5.41 -15.41
CA ASP A 202 19.41 -5.58 -16.87
C ASP A 202 18.54 -6.72 -17.38
N GLN A 203 18.44 -7.80 -16.60
CA GLN A 203 17.71 -8.99 -17.00
C GLN A 203 17.24 -9.79 -15.80
N VAL A 204 15.96 -10.16 -15.82
CA VAL A 204 15.41 -11.24 -14.98
C VAL A 204 15.19 -12.46 -15.87
N PHE A 205 15.55 -13.64 -15.38
CA PHE A 205 15.26 -14.92 -16.03
C PHE A 205 14.34 -15.74 -15.15
N ILE A 206 13.29 -16.30 -15.74
CA ILE A 206 12.38 -17.25 -15.09
C ILE A 206 12.42 -18.56 -15.88
N ASP A 207 12.73 -19.68 -15.20
CA ASP A 207 12.88 -20.99 -15.82
C ASP A 207 13.89 -20.99 -17.00
N GLY A 208 14.91 -20.15 -16.90
CA GLY A 208 15.94 -19.95 -17.93
C GLY A 208 15.55 -19.04 -19.09
N ALA A 209 14.31 -18.57 -19.17
CA ALA A 209 13.85 -17.64 -20.19
C ALA A 209 13.87 -16.19 -19.66
N PRO A 210 14.28 -15.20 -20.48
CA PRO A 210 14.22 -13.80 -20.07
C PRO A 210 12.76 -13.35 -19.84
N LEU A 211 12.53 -12.65 -18.73
CA LEU A 211 11.27 -11.95 -18.48
C LEU A 211 11.15 -10.78 -19.46
N SER A 212 10.03 -10.74 -20.19
CA SER A 212 9.74 -9.77 -21.25
C SER A 212 9.14 -8.47 -20.73
#